data_AF-A0A3C0HNF3-F1
#
_entry.id   AF-A0A3C0HNF3-F1
#
_cell.length_a   1.000
_cell.length_b   1.000
_cell.length_c   1.000
_cell.angle_alpha   90.00
_cell.angle_beta   90.00
_cell.angle_gamma   90.00
#
_symmetry.space_group_name_H-M   'P 1'
#
loop_
_entity.id
_entity.type
_entity.pdbx_description
1 polymer ?
#
loop_
_entity_poly.entity_id
_entity_poly.type
_entity_poly.pdbx_seq_one_letter_code
_entity_poly.pdbx_strand_id
1 'polypeptide(L)'
;LACEPSRIGHGWRIIDDCTVENGRIVALGETAAALRASDAHLEVCLTSNECLGQSVAEHPVRMLADAGFRVGLNPDDRTITTTTSRREFELARNLLGMTDVELAAMSERAAVAAFLPDTERAALVERVRSGWDIAVPRLVHLAEREVWESCRASGVYLPTEFGRDGFIHLSGLHQVLTPANRFYAGRRDLVALVVDAHLISNALVWEPGTGTQEYFPHLYGALGADAVLAEIPFPPEADGSFLLPPDLVKVVRR
;
A
#
# COMPACT_ATOMS: atom_id res chain seq x y z
N LEU A 1 -3.45 2.73 22.87
CA LEU A 1 -4.25 3.98 22.92
C LEU A 1 -5.41 3.76 23.89
N ALA A 2 -5.64 4.62 24.88
CA ALA A 2 -6.60 4.35 25.95
C ALA A 2 -8.08 4.24 25.50
N CYS A 3 -8.44 4.90 24.40
CA CYS A 3 -9.82 4.95 23.90
C CYS A 3 -10.04 4.19 22.58
N GLU A 4 -9.02 3.47 22.09
CA GLU A 4 -9.07 2.65 20.86
C GLU A 4 -9.83 3.33 19.68
N PRO A 5 -9.44 4.54 19.26
CA PRO A 5 -10.19 5.28 18.25
C PRO A 5 -10.09 4.60 16.88
N SER A 6 -11.20 4.53 16.14
CA SER A 6 -11.20 4.10 14.74
C SER A 6 -10.82 5.22 13.77
N ARG A 7 -10.98 6.49 14.17
CA ARG A 7 -10.54 7.68 13.42
C ARG A 7 -10.06 8.78 14.36
N ILE A 8 -9.11 9.59 13.91
CA ILE A 8 -8.54 10.72 14.66
C ILE A 8 -8.56 11.96 13.74
N GLY A 9 -9.32 12.98 14.15
CA GLY A 9 -9.34 14.29 13.50
C GLY A 9 -7.94 14.93 13.51
N HIS A 10 -7.48 15.36 12.34
CA HIS A 10 -6.11 15.80 12.08
C HIS A 10 -5.05 14.73 12.37
N GLY A 11 -4.71 14.49 13.64
CA GLY A 11 -3.77 13.45 14.07
C GLY A 11 -2.30 13.62 13.64
N TRP A 12 -1.97 14.63 12.83
CA TRP A 12 -0.63 14.80 12.24
C TRP A 12 0.48 15.09 13.26
N ARG A 13 0.12 15.60 14.45
CA ARG A 13 1.06 15.82 15.57
C ARG A 13 1.62 14.53 16.17
N ILE A 14 1.14 13.35 15.74
CA ILE A 14 1.80 12.08 16.08
C ILE A 14 3.26 12.05 15.60
N ILE A 15 3.64 12.91 14.65
CA ILE A 15 5.03 13.12 14.24
C ILE A 15 5.95 13.48 15.40
N ASP A 16 5.44 14.11 16.46
CA ASP A 16 6.22 14.50 17.64
C ASP A 16 6.71 13.28 18.44
N ASP A 17 6.04 12.13 18.28
CA ASP A 17 6.45 10.83 18.85
C ASP A 17 7.23 9.98 17.84
N CYS A 18 7.76 10.59 16.77
CA CYS A 18 8.60 9.93 15.76
C CYS A 18 10.00 10.52 15.76
N THR A 19 11.00 9.72 15.38
CA THR A 19 12.33 10.23 15.04
C THR A 19 12.40 10.45 13.54
N VAL A 20 12.73 11.69 13.12
CA VAL A 20 12.80 12.09 11.72
C VAL A 20 14.23 12.41 11.33
N GLU A 21 14.71 11.79 10.25
CA GLU A 21 16.01 12.06 9.65
C GLU A 21 15.85 12.25 8.14
N ASN A 22 16.45 13.32 7.59
CA ASN A 22 16.42 13.61 6.15
C ASN A 22 15.01 13.58 5.54
N GLY A 23 14.01 14.07 6.26
CA GLY A 23 12.61 14.10 5.79
C GLY A 23 11.93 12.74 5.77
N ARG A 24 12.41 11.76 6.54
CA ARG A 24 11.80 10.43 6.69
C ARG A 24 11.71 10.04 8.16
N ILE A 25 10.65 9.32 8.52
CA ILE A 25 10.53 8.72 9.85
C ILE A 25 11.42 7.47 9.89
N VAL A 26 12.41 7.45 10.79
CA VAL A 26 13.37 6.35 10.95
C VAL A 26 13.12 5.51 12.19
N ALA A 27 12.41 6.05 13.18
CA ALA A 27 11.98 5.32 14.37
C ALA A 27 10.63 5.86 14.89
N LEU A 28 9.89 4.99 15.57
CA LEU A 28 8.61 5.31 16.19
C LEU A 28 8.74 5.22 17.71
N GLY A 29 8.21 6.20 18.42
CA GLY A 29 7.92 6.12 19.85
C GLY A 29 6.75 5.19 20.14
N GLU A 30 6.43 5.03 21.43
CA GLU A 30 5.44 4.06 21.89
C GLU A 30 4.03 4.35 21.34
N THR A 31 3.63 5.63 21.32
CA THR A 31 2.30 6.03 20.86
C THR A 31 2.18 5.94 19.35
N ALA A 32 3.20 6.38 18.63
CA ALA A 32 3.31 6.29 17.18
C ALA A 32 3.31 4.83 16.70
N ALA A 33 4.06 3.96 17.38
CA ALA A 33 4.06 2.52 17.10
C ALA A 33 2.69 1.89 17.33
N ALA A 34 2.05 2.19 18.48
CA ALA A 34 0.71 1.69 18.79
C ALA A 34 -0.35 2.19 17.79
N LEU A 35 -0.27 3.46 17.39
CA LEU A 35 -1.20 4.05 16.43
C LEU A 35 -1.01 3.44 15.03
N ARG A 36 0.23 3.29 14.56
CA ARG A 36 0.51 2.65 13.26
C ARG A 36 0.00 1.21 13.21
N ALA A 37 0.13 0.47 14.32
CA ALA A 37 -0.34 -0.91 14.42
C ALA A 37 -1.88 -1.02 14.50
N SER A 38 -2.59 0.05 14.87
CA SER A 38 -4.05 0.08 14.94
C SER A 38 -4.70 0.36 13.59
N ASP A 39 -6.02 0.17 13.48
CA ASP A 39 -6.81 0.55 12.30
C ASP A 39 -7.25 2.03 12.28
N ALA A 40 -6.75 2.85 13.20
CA ALA A 40 -7.13 4.25 13.30
C ALA A 40 -6.73 5.05 12.03
N HIS A 41 -7.70 5.73 11.43
CA HIS A 41 -7.48 6.61 10.28
C HIS A 41 -7.29 8.08 10.71
N LEU A 42 -6.22 8.73 10.24
CA LEU A 42 -5.93 10.15 10.50
C LEU A 42 -6.59 11.03 9.43
N GLU A 43 -7.45 11.95 9.86
CA GLU A 43 -8.21 12.84 8.99
C GLU A 43 -7.49 14.19 8.88
N VAL A 44 -6.41 14.24 8.10
CA VAL A 44 -5.57 15.44 7.94
C VAL A 44 -6.28 16.50 7.10
N CYS A 45 -6.10 17.77 7.45
CA CYS A 45 -6.75 18.90 6.78
C CYS A 45 -5.73 20.00 6.49
N LEU A 46 -5.08 19.98 5.31
CA LEU A 46 -3.90 20.80 5.03
C LEU A 46 -4.21 22.29 5.13
N THR A 47 -5.30 22.75 4.50
CA THR A 47 -5.65 24.18 4.54
C THR A 47 -6.03 24.62 5.96
N SER A 48 -6.75 23.78 6.72
CA SER A 48 -7.08 24.08 8.13
C SER A 48 -5.83 24.15 8.99
N ASN A 49 -4.88 23.23 8.81
CA ASN A 49 -3.61 23.22 9.53
C ASN A 49 -2.73 24.44 9.17
N GLU A 50 -2.75 24.88 7.92
CA GLU A 50 -2.09 26.12 7.48
C GLU A 50 -2.66 27.36 8.16
N CYS A 51 -3.99 27.47 8.27
CA CYS A 51 -4.63 28.57 9.00
C CYS A 51 -4.23 28.62 10.49
N LEU A 52 -3.79 27.49 11.05
CA LEU A 52 -3.32 27.38 12.43
C LEU A 52 -1.78 27.41 12.55
N GLY A 53 -1.07 27.74 11.46
CA GLY A 53 0.36 28.00 11.45
C GLY A 53 1.25 26.84 11.00
N GLN A 54 0.69 25.71 10.54
CA GLN A 54 1.47 24.62 9.96
C GLN A 54 1.55 24.76 8.44
N SER A 55 2.72 25.15 7.93
CA SER A 55 2.97 25.24 6.48
C SER A 55 2.63 23.92 5.76
N VAL A 56 1.92 24.02 4.63
CA VAL A 56 1.58 22.85 3.81
C VAL A 56 2.83 22.20 3.24
N ALA A 57 3.81 22.99 2.78
CA ALA A 57 5.05 22.46 2.20
C ALA A 57 5.92 21.69 3.21
N GLU A 58 5.76 21.97 4.50
CA GLU A 58 6.47 21.32 5.60
C GLU A 58 5.58 20.33 6.37
N HIS A 59 4.35 20.08 5.88
CA HIS A 59 3.38 19.26 6.60
C HIS A 59 3.83 17.79 6.63
N PRO A 60 3.82 17.11 7.81
CA PRO A 60 4.37 15.77 7.94
C PRO A 60 3.50 14.65 7.34
N VAL A 61 2.42 14.99 6.63
CA VAL A 61 1.46 14.00 6.13
C VAL A 61 2.11 13.03 5.15
N ARG A 62 3.06 13.52 4.36
CA ARG A 62 3.86 12.69 3.45
C ARG A 62 4.68 11.67 4.22
N MET A 63 5.45 12.13 5.20
CA MET A 63 6.27 11.25 6.04
C MET A 63 5.44 10.22 6.79
N LEU A 64 4.27 10.62 7.31
CA LEU A 64 3.35 9.71 7.99
C LEU A 64 2.78 8.66 7.03
N ALA A 65 2.37 9.05 5.82
CA ALA A 65 1.89 8.12 4.81
C ALA A 65 2.99 7.12 4.39
N ASP A 66 4.20 7.60 4.12
CA ASP A 66 5.37 6.78 3.76
C ASP A 66 5.77 5.82 4.90
N ALA A 67 5.53 6.19 6.16
CA ALA A 67 5.81 5.37 7.34
C ALA A 67 4.69 4.37 7.67
N GLY A 68 3.64 4.31 6.84
CA GLY A 68 2.55 3.36 6.93
C GLY A 68 1.40 3.76 7.84
N PHE A 69 1.31 5.03 8.27
CA PHE A 69 0.12 5.52 8.96
C PHE A 69 -1.05 5.61 7.98
N ARG A 70 -2.26 5.25 8.44
CA ARG A 70 -3.48 5.36 7.65
C ARG A 70 -3.93 6.82 7.65
N VAL A 71 -3.53 7.59 6.63
CA VAL A 71 -3.86 9.02 6.52
C VAL A 71 -4.78 9.29 5.32
N GLY A 72 -5.73 10.21 5.50
CA GLY A 72 -6.60 10.78 4.46
C GLY A 72 -6.57 12.31 4.50
N LEU A 73 -7.07 12.95 3.43
CA LEU A 73 -7.13 14.41 3.29
C LEU A 73 -8.58 14.90 3.29
N ASN A 74 -8.86 15.94 4.07
CA ASN A 74 -10.19 16.47 4.30
C ASN A 74 -10.18 18.01 4.31
N PRO A 75 -11.27 18.66 3.88
CA PRO A 75 -11.31 20.12 3.84
C PRO A 75 -11.65 20.78 5.19
N ASP A 76 -12.02 19.98 6.21
CA ASP A 76 -12.50 20.48 7.51
C ASP A 76 -13.67 21.47 7.32
N ASP A 77 -13.53 22.72 7.79
CA ASP A 77 -14.48 23.80 7.60
C ASP A 77 -14.33 24.51 6.25
N ARG A 78 -14.96 23.96 5.21
CA ARG A 78 -14.93 24.48 3.83
C ARG A 78 -15.22 25.98 3.69
N THR A 79 -16.17 26.50 4.48
CA THR A 79 -16.63 27.90 4.39
C THR A 79 -15.72 28.86 5.14
N ILE A 80 -15.06 28.39 6.21
CA ILE A 80 -14.14 29.21 7.01
C ILE A 80 -12.79 29.32 6.31
N THR A 81 -12.26 28.21 5.82
CA THR A 81 -10.93 28.15 5.18
C THR A 81 -10.98 28.39 3.66
N THR A 82 -12.18 28.54 3.08
CA THR A 82 -12.39 28.71 1.63
C THR A 82 -11.67 27.61 0.83
N THR A 83 -11.89 26.35 1.21
CA THR A 83 -11.27 25.18 0.58
C THR A 83 -12.29 24.16 0.05
N THR A 84 -11.77 23.18 -0.69
CA THR A 84 -12.52 22.04 -1.23
C THR A 84 -11.64 20.80 -1.19
N SER A 85 -12.22 19.59 -1.22
CA SER A 85 -11.44 18.35 -1.30
C SER A 85 -10.50 18.33 -2.52
N ARG A 86 -10.92 18.93 -3.64
CA ARG A 86 -10.06 19.09 -4.81
C ARG A 86 -8.80 19.90 -4.49
N ARG A 87 -8.97 21.02 -3.79
CA ARG A 87 -7.87 21.91 -3.39
C ARG A 87 -6.91 21.20 -2.43
N GLU A 88 -7.42 20.43 -1.46
CA GLU A 88 -6.57 19.61 -0.58
C GLU A 88 -5.68 18.65 -1.38
N PHE A 89 -6.25 17.97 -2.39
CA PHE A 89 -5.47 17.11 -3.28
C PHE A 89 -4.50 17.88 -4.18
N GLU A 90 -4.87 19.05 -4.70
CA GLU A 90 -3.97 19.90 -5.48
C GLU A 90 -2.77 20.38 -4.64
N LEU A 91 -3.00 20.75 -3.38
CA LEU A 91 -1.94 21.09 -2.42
C LEU A 91 -1.00 19.91 -2.18
N ALA A 92 -1.55 18.72 -1.94
CA ALA A 92 -0.75 17.51 -1.75
C ALA A 92 0.11 17.15 -2.98
N ARG A 93 -0.42 17.30 -4.20
CA ARG A 93 0.36 17.12 -5.43
C ARG A 93 1.48 18.14 -5.55
N ASN A 94 1.11 19.42 -5.49
CA ASN A 94 1.98 20.50 -5.90
C ASN A 94 3.05 20.83 -4.87
N LEU A 95 2.76 20.64 -3.58
CA LEU A 95 3.65 21.05 -2.48
C LEU A 95 4.30 19.87 -1.76
N LEU A 96 3.68 18.69 -1.80
CA LEU A 96 4.18 17.49 -1.11
C LEU A 96 4.62 16.37 -2.07
N GLY A 97 4.47 16.58 -3.39
CA GLY A 97 4.87 15.61 -4.41
C GLY A 97 4.10 14.30 -4.36
N MET A 98 2.88 14.30 -3.79
CA MET A 98 2.04 13.10 -3.78
C MET A 98 1.50 12.81 -5.18
N THR A 99 1.67 11.58 -5.62
CA THR A 99 1.19 11.06 -6.90
C THR A 99 -0.31 10.75 -6.83
N ASP A 100 -0.96 10.67 -8.00
CA ASP A 100 -2.36 10.26 -8.07
C ASP A 100 -2.59 8.85 -7.52
N VAL A 101 -1.61 7.94 -7.65
CA VAL A 101 -1.66 6.58 -7.08
C VAL A 101 -1.72 6.63 -5.55
N GLU A 102 -0.87 7.45 -4.93
CA GLU A 102 -0.86 7.63 -3.47
C GLU A 102 -2.16 8.27 -2.98
N LEU A 103 -2.66 9.29 -3.68
CA LEU A 103 -3.92 9.98 -3.33
C LEU A 103 -5.16 9.10 -3.52
N ALA A 104 -5.16 8.23 -4.53
CA ALA A 104 -6.20 7.22 -4.72
C ALA A 104 -6.20 6.21 -3.57
N ALA A 105 -5.01 5.73 -3.17
CA ALA A 105 -4.88 4.82 -2.03
C ALA A 105 -5.30 5.48 -0.71
N MET A 106 -5.00 6.77 -0.50
CA MET A 106 -5.50 7.54 0.67
C MET A 106 -7.03 7.66 0.65
N SER A 107 -7.62 7.93 -0.52
CA SER A 107 -9.08 8.03 -0.69
C SER A 107 -9.77 6.70 -0.43
N GLU A 108 -9.18 5.60 -0.87
CA GLU A 108 -9.69 4.26 -0.61
C GLU A 108 -9.66 3.93 0.88
N ARG A 109 -8.54 4.23 1.58
CA ARG A 109 -8.45 4.05 3.03
C ARG A 109 -9.48 4.90 3.79
N ALA A 110 -9.76 6.11 3.33
CA ALA A 110 -10.82 6.93 3.90
C ALA A 110 -12.20 6.29 3.72
N ALA A 111 -12.47 5.64 2.57
CA ALA A 111 -13.68 4.85 2.36
C ALA A 111 -13.74 3.61 3.27
N VAL A 112 -12.63 2.90 3.48
CA VAL A 112 -12.53 1.78 4.44
C VAL A 112 -12.74 2.23 5.88
N ALA A 113 -12.37 3.47 6.23
CA ALA A 113 -12.58 4.05 7.55
C ALA A 113 -14.00 4.62 7.75
N ALA A 114 -14.84 4.64 6.72
CA ALA A 114 -16.18 5.19 6.81
C ALA A 114 -17.04 4.41 7.81
N PHE A 115 -17.85 5.12 8.59
CA PHE A 115 -18.81 4.54 9.55
C PHE A 115 -20.06 4.00 8.84
N LEU A 116 -19.86 3.23 7.78
CA LEU A 116 -20.90 2.55 7.00
C LEU A 116 -20.94 1.06 7.34
N PRO A 117 -22.10 0.40 7.20
CA PRO A 117 -22.19 -1.06 7.22
C PRO A 117 -21.27 -1.70 6.17
N ASP A 118 -20.82 -2.94 6.42
CA ASP A 118 -19.78 -3.61 5.61
C ASP A 118 -20.10 -3.65 4.11
N THR A 119 -21.35 -3.95 3.76
CA THR A 119 -21.79 -4.03 2.36
C THR A 119 -21.77 -2.67 1.66
N GLU A 120 -22.24 -1.62 2.34
CA GLU A 120 -22.24 -0.25 1.82
C GLU A 120 -20.82 0.32 1.75
N ARG A 121 -19.97 -0.05 2.70
CA ARG A 121 -18.55 0.34 2.74
C ARG A 121 -17.78 -0.29 1.58
N ALA A 122 -17.97 -1.58 1.33
CA ALA A 122 -17.40 -2.25 0.16
C ALA A 122 -17.84 -1.59 -1.15
N ALA A 123 -19.12 -1.24 -1.27
CA ALA A 123 -19.63 -0.51 -2.43
C ALA A 123 -19.01 0.89 -2.57
N LEU A 124 -18.78 1.61 -1.46
CA LEU A 124 -18.09 2.90 -1.48
C LEU A 124 -16.64 2.77 -1.92
N VAL A 125 -15.91 1.76 -1.43
CA VAL A 125 -14.52 1.46 -1.82
C VAL A 125 -14.44 1.24 -3.33
N GLU A 126 -15.29 0.39 -3.90
CA GLU A 126 -15.33 0.15 -5.35
C GLU A 126 -15.66 1.42 -6.15
N ARG A 127 -16.61 2.23 -5.66
CA ARG A 127 -16.92 3.53 -6.27
C ARG A 127 -15.71 4.46 -6.27
N VAL A 128 -14.99 4.56 -5.15
CA VAL A 128 -13.78 5.39 -5.06
C VAL A 128 -12.70 4.90 -6.03
N ARG A 129 -12.40 3.59 -6.04
CA ARG A 129 -11.44 2.97 -6.97
C ARG A 129 -11.79 3.30 -8.42
N SER A 130 -13.05 3.07 -8.80
CA SER A 130 -13.52 3.35 -10.17
C SER A 130 -13.48 4.83 -10.55
N GLY A 131 -13.59 5.74 -9.57
CA GLY A 131 -13.62 7.18 -9.80
C GLY A 131 -12.26 7.83 -10.05
N TRP A 132 -11.16 7.19 -9.65
CA TRP A 132 -9.81 7.70 -9.91
C TRP A 132 -9.33 7.42 -11.34
N ASP A 133 -9.89 6.40 -12.02
CA ASP A 133 -9.48 5.99 -13.37
C ASP A 133 -7.95 5.87 -13.54
N ILE A 134 -7.28 5.39 -12.50
CA ILE A 134 -5.84 5.13 -12.49
C ILE A 134 -5.67 3.64 -12.70
N ALA A 135 -4.81 3.26 -13.64
CA ALA A 135 -4.34 1.89 -13.73
C ALA A 135 -3.52 1.57 -12.47
N VAL A 136 -4.18 0.97 -11.48
CA VAL A 136 -3.52 0.48 -10.28
C VAL A 136 -2.55 -0.61 -10.72
N PRO A 137 -1.24 -0.47 -10.46
CA PRO A 137 -0.30 -1.50 -10.87
C PRO A 137 -0.64 -2.78 -10.14
N ARG A 138 -1.06 -3.80 -10.90
CA ARG A 138 -1.17 -5.16 -10.38
C ARG A 138 0.22 -5.75 -10.33
N LEU A 139 0.67 -6.06 -9.13
CA LEU A 139 1.97 -6.67 -8.88
C LEU A 139 1.81 -8.18 -8.83
N VAL A 140 2.91 -8.89 -9.02
CA VAL A 140 2.96 -10.35 -9.03
C VAL A 140 3.91 -10.81 -7.94
N HIS A 141 3.44 -11.71 -7.09
CA HIS A 141 4.28 -12.48 -6.18
C HIS A 141 4.33 -13.94 -6.64
N LEU A 142 5.52 -14.53 -6.73
CA LEU A 142 5.68 -15.97 -6.95
C LEU A 142 5.70 -16.66 -5.59
N ALA A 143 4.68 -17.47 -5.32
CA ALA A 143 4.51 -18.18 -4.06
C ALA A 143 4.63 -19.70 -4.26
N GLU A 144 5.08 -20.38 -3.23
CA GLU A 144 4.91 -21.83 -3.10
C GLU A 144 3.43 -22.12 -2.88
N ARG A 145 2.86 -23.00 -3.69
CA ARG A 145 1.43 -23.34 -3.67
C ARG A 145 0.98 -23.79 -2.29
N GLU A 146 1.73 -24.71 -1.67
CA GLU A 146 1.39 -25.28 -0.37
C GLU A 146 1.40 -24.22 0.73
N VAL A 147 2.39 -23.31 0.71
CA VAL A 147 2.48 -22.19 1.67
C VAL A 147 1.29 -21.26 1.50
N TRP A 148 0.98 -20.86 0.27
CA TRP A 148 -0.19 -20.01 -0.01
C TRP A 148 -1.50 -20.66 0.44
N GLU A 149 -1.71 -21.95 0.13
CA GLU A 149 -2.90 -22.69 0.51
C GLU A 149 -3.04 -22.81 2.04
N SER A 150 -1.94 -23.00 2.77
CA SER A 150 -1.94 -23.09 4.23
C SER A 150 -2.37 -21.79 4.92
N CYS A 151 -2.08 -20.64 4.31
CA CYS A 151 -2.39 -19.32 4.84
C CYS A 151 -3.87 -18.93 4.68
N ARG A 152 -4.65 -19.64 3.84
CA ARG A 152 -6.06 -19.31 3.56
C ARG A 152 -6.95 -19.27 4.80
N ALA A 153 -6.68 -20.12 5.79
CA ALA A 153 -7.45 -20.13 7.05
C ALA A 153 -7.14 -18.92 7.94
N SER A 154 -5.90 -18.40 7.87
CA SER A 154 -5.44 -17.27 8.68
C SER A 154 -5.72 -15.90 8.07
N GLY A 155 -5.97 -15.85 6.75
CA GLY A 155 -6.18 -14.60 6.00
C GLY A 155 -4.91 -13.79 5.76
N VAL A 156 -3.75 -14.27 6.20
CA VAL A 156 -2.46 -13.57 6.14
C VAL A 156 -1.39 -14.51 5.58
N TYR A 157 -0.62 -14.03 4.61
CA TYR A 157 0.44 -14.77 3.93
C TYR A 157 1.83 -14.20 4.23
N LEU A 158 2.77 -15.11 4.51
CA LEU A 158 4.20 -14.85 4.57
C LEU A 158 4.94 -15.95 3.80
N PRO A 159 5.89 -15.61 2.91
CA PRO A 159 6.70 -16.61 2.23
C PRO A 159 7.68 -17.27 3.21
N THR A 160 8.10 -18.51 2.89
CA THR A 160 9.06 -19.30 3.69
C THR A 160 10.32 -18.52 4.07
N GLU A 161 10.83 -17.72 3.12
CA GLU A 161 12.08 -16.96 3.28
C GLU A 161 11.89 -15.59 3.96
N PHE A 162 10.67 -15.22 4.38
CA PHE A 162 10.39 -13.91 4.97
C PHE A 162 11.25 -13.64 6.21
N GLY A 163 11.50 -14.65 7.05
CA GLY A 163 12.35 -14.50 8.23
C GLY A 163 13.80 -14.16 7.93
N ARG A 164 14.30 -14.51 6.74
CA ARG A 164 15.64 -14.17 6.26
C ARG A 164 15.67 -12.81 5.56
N ASP A 165 14.71 -12.58 4.67
CA ASP A 165 14.74 -11.44 3.76
C ASP A 165 14.11 -10.18 4.39
N GLY A 166 13.12 -10.33 5.27
CA GLY A 166 12.43 -9.23 5.97
C GLY A 166 11.34 -8.54 5.16
N PHE A 167 11.10 -8.98 3.92
CA PHE A 167 10.07 -8.45 3.02
C PHE A 167 9.59 -9.51 2.01
N ILE A 168 8.44 -9.25 1.39
CA ILE A 168 7.89 -10.07 0.30
C ILE A 168 8.32 -9.46 -1.04
N HIS A 169 8.96 -10.28 -1.88
CA HIS A 169 9.36 -9.89 -3.23
C HIS A 169 8.14 -9.81 -4.16
N LEU A 170 7.93 -8.65 -4.78
CA LEU A 170 6.92 -8.44 -5.80
C LEU A 170 7.59 -8.12 -7.15
N SER A 171 6.81 -8.17 -8.21
CA SER A 171 7.28 -7.89 -9.57
C SER A 171 6.18 -7.23 -10.38
N GLY A 172 6.51 -6.24 -11.20
CA GLY A 172 5.67 -5.89 -12.34
C GLY A 172 5.65 -7.04 -13.37
N LEU A 173 4.62 -7.11 -14.21
CA LEU A 173 4.50 -8.19 -15.21
C LEU A 173 5.75 -8.39 -16.08
N HIS A 174 6.40 -7.28 -16.47
CA HIS A 174 7.60 -7.29 -17.29
C HIS A 174 8.83 -7.89 -16.57
N GLN A 175 8.80 -7.91 -15.23
CA GLN A 175 9.92 -8.33 -14.39
C GLN A 175 9.86 -9.81 -14.04
N VAL A 176 8.67 -10.40 -13.96
CA VAL A 176 8.39 -11.75 -13.38
C VAL A 176 9.32 -12.85 -13.88
N LEU A 177 9.66 -12.86 -15.17
CA LEU A 177 10.48 -13.93 -15.75
C LEU A 177 11.93 -13.92 -15.25
N THR A 178 12.47 -12.76 -14.89
CA THR A 178 13.85 -12.63 -14.40
C THR A 178 14.06 -13.38 -13.09
N PRO A 179 13.30 -13.14 -11.99
CA PRO A 179 13.44 -13.91 -10.76
C PRO A 179 12.93 -15.35 -10.93
N ALA A 180 11.88 -15.61 -11.74
CA ALA A 180 11.40 -16.97 -11.99
C ALA A 180 12.51 -17.90 -12.51
N ASN A 181 13.18 -17.48 -13.57
CA ASN A 181 14.23 -18.28 -14.21
C ASN A 181 15.54 -18.28 -13.41
N ARG A 182 15.80 -17.26 -12.59
CA ARG A 182 17.03 -17.17 -11.79
C ARG A 182 16.98 -17.99 -10.51
N PHE A 183 15.84 -17.99 -9.81
CA PHE A 183 15.74 -18.56 -8.46
C PHE A 183 14.89 -19.83 -8.38
N TYR A 184 13.99 -20.05 -9.35
CA TYR A 184 13.01 -21.12 -9.28
C TYR A 184 13.05 -22.12 -10.43
N ALA A 185 14.06 -22.06 -11.31
CA ALA A 185 14.15 -22.93 -12.49
C ALA A 185 13.87 -24.41 -12.17
N GLY A 186 12.92 -25.02 -12.88
CA GLY A 186 12.49 -26.40 -12.72
C GLY A 186 11.53 -26.69 -11.54
N ARG A 187 11.21 -25.71 -10.68
CA ARG A 187 10.17 -25.86 -9.62
C ARG A 187 8.79 -25.98 -10.26
N ARG A 188 7.97 -26.92 -9.79
CA ARG A 188 6.64 -27.24 -10.35
C ARG A 188 5.47 -26.84 -9.44
N ASP A 189 5.79 -26.35 -8.25
CA ASP A 189 4.90 -26.06 -7.15
C ASP A 189 4.60 -24.56 -7.00
N LEU A 190 4.86 -23.77 -8.05
CA LEU A 190 4.64 -22.32 -8.00
C LEU A 190 3.23 -21.90 -8.42
N VAL A 191 2.79 -20.83 -7.78
CA VAL A 191 1.61 -20.04 -8.14
C VAL A 191 1.99 -18.56 -8.22
N ALA A 192 1.52 -17.86 -9.25
CA ALA A 192 1.63 -16.42 -9.38
C ALA A 192 0.40 -15.77 -8.74
N LEU A 193 0.61 -15.07 -7.62
CA LEU A 193 -0.41 -14.28 -6.95
C LEU A 193 -0.44 -12.89 -7.56
N VAL A 194 -1.58 -12.48 -8.10
CA VAL A 194 -1.79 -11.11 -8.59
C VAL A 194 -2.28 -10.26 -7.44
N VAL A 195 -1.50 -9.25 -7.07
CA VAL A 195 -1.71 -8.41 -5.89
C VAL A 195 -2.16 -7.02 -6.31
N ASP A 196 -3.21 -6.52 -5.65
CA ASP A 196 -3.63 -5.13 -5.76
C ASP A 196 -2.64 -4.22 -5.00
N ALA A 197 -1.85 -3.43 -5.72
CA ALA A 197 -0.87 -2.54 -5.09
C ALA A 197 -1.51 -1.46 -4.21
N HIS A 198 -2.78 -1.10 -4.40
CA HIS A 198 -3.43 -0.13 -3.52
C HIS A 198 -3.55 -0.65 -2.09
N LEU A 199 -3.93 -1.92 -1.93
CA LEU A 199 -4.15 -2.56 -0.64
C LEU A 199 -2.87 -2.77 0.16
N ILE A 200 -1.71 -2.71 -0.49
CA ILE A 200 -0.40 -2.92 0.15
C ILE A 200 0.53 -1.69 0.10
N SER A 201 0.07 -0.58 -0.48
CA SER A 201 0.86 0.62 -0.81
C SER A 201 1.67 1.19 0.36
N ASN A 202 1.14 1.09 1.58
CA ASN A 202 1.72 1.67 2.81
C ASN A 202 3.03 1.02 3.27
N ALA A 203 3.29 -0.20 2.83
CA ALA A 203 4.49 -0.96 3.18
C ALA A 203 5.27 -1.37 1.93
N LEU A 204 4.94 -0.78 0.77
CA LEU A 204 5.58 -1.05 -0.50
C LEU A 204 6.75 -0.09 -0.72
N VAL A 205 7.95 -0.65 -0.84
CA VAL A 205 9.18 0.11 -1.14
C VAL A 205 9.76 -0.39 -2.46
N TRP A 206 10.15 0.51 -3.34
CA TRP A 206 10.84 0.16 -4.59
C TRP A 206 12.35 0.26 -4.37
N GLU A 207 13.06 -0.85 -4.52
CA GLU A 207 14.50 -0.93 -4.25
C GLU A 207 15.23 -1.71 -5.35
N PRO A 208 16.53 -1.47 -5.58
CA PRO A 208 17.30 -2.22 -6.57
C PRO A 208 17.29 -3.74 -6.31
N GLY A 209 17.05 -4.52 -7.35
CA GLY A 209 17.13 -5.97 -7.28
C GLY A 209 18.56 -6.48 -7.08
N THR A 210 18.71 -7.62 -6.43
CA THR A 210 20.04 -8.21 -6.15
C THR A 210 20.81 -8.50 -7.45
N GLY A 211 21.87 -7.72 -7.68
CA GLY A 211 22.71 -7.84 -8.87
C GLY A 211 22.11 -7.26 -10.15
N THR A 212 21.13 -6.36 -10.05
CA THR A 212 20.58 -5.61 -11.20
C THR A 212 20.53 -4.10 -10.88
N GLN A 213 20.33 -3.27 -11.91
CA GLN A 213 20.02 -1.83 -11.75
C GLN A 213 18.50 -1.57 -11.80
N GLU A 214 17.71 -2.62 -11.92
CA GLU A 214 16.26 -2.56 -12.03
C GLU A 214 15.64 -2.58 -10.63
N TYR A 215 14.62 -1.76 -10.41
CA TYR A 215 13.95 -1.65 -9.13
C TYR A 215 12.79 -2.64 -9.05
N PHE A 216 12.72 -3.36 -7.94
CA PHE A 216 11.65 -4.29 -7.63
C PHE A 216 10.83 -3.75 -6.45
N PRO A 217 9.51 -3.96 -6.45
CA PRO A 217 8.68 -3.66 -5.30
C PRO A 217 8.90 -4.72 -4.20
N HIS A 218 9.10 -4.26 -2.98
CA HIS A 218 9.20 -5.08 -1.77
C HIS A 218 8.10 -4.67 -0.79
N LEU A 219 7.36 -5.65 -0.28
CA LEU A 219 6.34 -5.42 0.74
C LEU A 219 6.91 -5.77 2.12
N TYR A 220 7.11 -4.76 2.96
CA TYR A 220 7.60 -4.88 4.33
C TYR A 220 6.45 -5.18 5.30
N GLY A 221 5.94 -6.40 5.24
CA GLY A 221 4.84 -6.85 6.07
C GLY A 221 4.21 -8.12 5.51
N ALA A 222 3.20 -8.62 6.22
CA ALA A 222 2.43 -9.76 5.74
C ALA A 222 1.45 -9.34 4.65
N LEU A 223 1.22 -10.21 3.67
CA LEU A 223 0.26 -9.99 2.60
C LEU A 223 -1.13 -10.45 3.05
N GLY A 224 -2.10 -9.54 3.10
CA GLY A 224 -3.50 -9.89 3.32
C GLY A 224 -4.06 -10.69 2.14
N ALA A 225 -4.84 -11.74 2.42
CA ALA A 225 -5.47 -12.55 1.37
C ALA A 225 -6.48 -11.75 0.54
N ASP A 226 -7.06 -10.70 1.11
CA ASP A 226 -7.94 -9.72 0.47
C ASP A 226 -7.22 -8.85 -0.59
N ALA A 227 -5.90 -8.70 -0.48
CA ALA A 227 -5.08 -8.03 -1.48
C ALA A 227 -4.78 -8.90 -2.71
N VAL A 228 -5.10 -10.20 -2.69
CA VAL A 228 -4.84 -11.13 -3.79
C VAL A 228 -6.07 -11.20 -4.71
N LEU A 229 -5.94 -10.65 -5.91
CA LEU A 229 -6.99 -10.58 -6.93
C LEU A 229 -7.16 -11.88 -7.71
N ALA A 230 -6.08 -12.65 -7.89
CA ALA A 230 -6.09 -13.92 -8.58
C ALA A 230 -4.89 -14.79 -8.21
N GLU A 231 -5.06 -16.10 -8.33
CA GLU A 231 -4.01 -17.10 -8.22
C GLU A 231 -3.89 -17.85 -9.55
N ILE A 232 -2.71 -17.79 -10.19
CA ILE A 232 -2.48 -18.39 -11.51
C ILE A 232 -1.41 -19.46 -11.39
N PRO A 233 -1.68 -20.73 -11.72
CA PRO A 233 -0.64 -21.75 -11.79
C PRO A 233 0.53 -21.29 -12.67
N PHE A 234 1.75 -21.46 -12.19
CA PHE A 234 2.95 -20.99 -12.86
C PHE A 234 3.94 -22.16 -13.07
N PRO A 235 3.61 -23.15 -13.92
CA PRO A 235 4.47 -24.30 -14.16
C PRO A 235 5.66 -23.93 -15.06
N PRO A 236 6.80 -24.65 -14.95
CA PRO A 236 7.90 -24.52 -15.87
C PRO A 236 7.64 -25.30 -17.15
N GLU A 237 8.33 -24.91 -18.22
CA GLU A 237 8.47 -25.65 -19.46
C GLU A 237 9.27 -26.95 -19.25
N ALA A 238 9.32 -27.79 -20.29
CA ALA A 238 10.03 -29.07 -20.24
C ALA A 238 11.53 -28.92 -19.94
N ASP A 239 12.14 -27.80 -20.30
CA ASP A 239 13.55 -27.46 -20.03
C ASP A 239 13.78 -26.81 -18.66
N GLY A 240 12.71 -26.62 -17.86
CA GLY A 240 12.77 -25.99 -16.54
C GLY A 240 12.69 -24.46 -16.55
N SER A 241 12.65 -23.83 -17.72
CA SER A 241 12.42 -22.38 -17.84
C SER A 241 10.96 -22.03 -17.59
N PHE A 242 10.68 -20.75 -17.31
CA PHE A 242 9.32 -20.24 -17.16
C PHE A 242 8.96 -19.28 -18.28
N LEU A 243 7.71 -19.37 -18.74
CA LEU A 243 7.04 -18.42 -19.60
C LEU A 243 5.85 -17.79 -18.86
N LEU A 244 5.41 -16.60 -19.30
CA LEU A 244 4.24 -15.95 -18.71
C LEU A 244 2.97 -16.68 -19.14
N PRO A 245 2.15 -17.23 -18.21
CA PRO A 245 0.86 -17.79 -18.54
C PRO A 245 -0.05 -16.73 -19.19
N PRO A 246 -0.80 -17.05 -20.25
CA PRO A 246 -1.73 -16.11 -20.89
C PRO A 246 -2.75 -15.49 -19.91
N ASP A 247 -3.23 -16.28 -18.95
CA ASP A 247 -4.17 -15.81 -17.93
C ASP A 247 -3.52 -14.81 -16.97
N LEU A 248 -2.25 -14.99 -16.62
CA LEU A 248 -1.50 -14.01 -15.82
C LEU A 248 -1.40 -12.67 -16.55
N VAL A 249 -1.05 -12.69 -17.84
CA VAL A 249 -0.96 -11.47 -18.66
C VAL A 249 -2.32 -10.76 -18.72
N LYS A 250 -3.40 -11.52 -18.92
CA LYS A 250 -4.76 -10.99 -19.01
C LYS A 250 -5.22 -10.37 -17.70
N VAL A 251 -4.94 -11.02 -16.56
CA VAL A 251 -5.34 -10.50 -15.25
C VAL A 251 -4.50 -9.29 -14.85
N VAL A 252 -3.20 -9.25 -15.12
CA VAL A 252 -2.38 -8.09 -14.73
C VAL A 252 -2.67 -6.84 -15.55
N ARG A 253 -3.06 -6.99 -16.83
CA ARG A 253 -3.33 -5.86 -17.75
C ARG A 253 -4.75 -5.28 -17.70
N ARG A 254 -5.66 -5.92 -16.97
CA ARG A 254 -7.05 -5.45 -16.79
C ARG A 254 -7.11 -4.22 -15.90
#